data_AF-A0AAD6BQW2-F1
#
_entry.id   AF-A0AAD6BQW2-F1
#
_cell.length_a   1.000
_cell.length_b   1.000
_cell.length_c   1.000
_cell.angle_alpha   90.00
_cell.angle_beta   90.00
_cell.angle_gamma   90.00
#
_symmetry.space_group_name_H-M   'P 1'
#
loop_
_entity.id
_entity.type
_entity.pdbx_description
1 polymer ?
#
loop_
_entity_poly.entity_id
_entity_poly.type
_entity_poly.pdbx_seq_one_letter_code
_entity_poly.pdbx_strand_id
1 'polypeptide(L)'
;MLISTGCAEMLEASFSGVPKEILIRVKQRKKQKVSEELRSFAMTLHFYSAKAYAFVRECFDLVLPHPETIRSWYSKISADPGFTQPAFSAIKSRVEERKREGKETLCALMMDEVSIRKHLEYAAGKFHGYVDLGCGIVDDSLPPAKDALVLMVVAIDDSWKIPVAYFLIDGLTGEERANIIKECLLRLHAIGARVFSSSVADALEFCNTQLHLPQFRGCEETVEFLRTIDAAFDALNSRNPLGKGYKAPMRTSNKERAEQILLKAQKSLLELKEEKGIPVHAGKRKTCVVGFIASCISVWNVFQEAVCKPNAQCRYLLTYKLSQDHLELFFSAVRARGGFNNNPTARQFTAAYKRLLVKLQVRTGTGNCILRDNTSILGATPAAANTLRRYDLKPVEHAESEHDYHLCPNVDAVSEYKEAAINYIAGFVVKKIKQKHNCMPCAEALTSETTVHPFVLLKTRGGLQKPSPGIIAVCMESERCFQRILRTTSGKLPQGHGLTSAITNQVLMYSADKVLFPELHFHTFETTVEDNHVHVLVKMASFIYCKVRMHHLARRETEKMTKDIVRHQFTKLIHFHHQ
;
A
#
# COMPACT_ATOMS: atom_id res chain seq x y z
N MET A 1 -26.53 -18.73 39.22
CA MET A 1 -25.60 -18.60 40.35
C MET A 1 -26.37 -18.01 41.52
N LEU A 2 -26.58 -18.76 42.60
CA LEU A 2 -27.17 -18.23 43.84
C LEU A 2 -26.02 -17.64 44.65
N ILE A 3 -25.90 -16.31 44.63
CA ILE A 3 -24.89 -15.55 45.39
C ILE A 3 -25.64 -14.95 46.59
N SER A 4 -25.06 -14.97 47.79
CA SER A 4 -25.67 -14.33 48.96
C SER A 4 -25.81 -12.82 48.73
N THR A 5 -26.83 -12.19 49.31
CA THR A 5 -27.11 -10.74 49.17
C THR A 5 -25.90 -9.89 49.55
N GLY A 6 -25.23 -10.19 50.66
CA GLY A 6 -24.02 -9.47 51.07
C GLY A 6 -22.82 -9.64 50.11
N CYS A 7 -22.67 -10.81 49.48
CA CYS A 7 -21.59 -11.03 48.51
C CYS A 7 -21.88 -10.33 47.17
N ALA A 8 -23.15 -10.24 46.78
CA ALA A 8 -23.58 -9.46 45.63
C ALA A 8 -23.34 -7.95 45.82
N GLU A 9 -23.63 -7.41 47.01
CA GLU A 9 -23.37 -6.01 47.34
C GLU A 9 -21.87 -5.67 47.32
N MET A 10 -21.02 -6.55 47.88
CA MET A 10 -19.56 -6.38 47.81
C MET A 10 -19.03 -6.40 46.37
N LEU A 11 -19.51 -7.30 45.53
CA LEU A 11 -19.09 -7.37 44.11
C LEU A 11 -19.56 -6.13 43.33
N GLU A 12 -20.78 -5.65 43.56
CA GLU A 12 -21.31 -4.44 42.92
C GLU A 12 -20.60 -3.15 43.39
N ALA A 13 -20.05 -3.14 44.60
CA ALA A 13 -19.22 -2.06 45.13
C ALA A 13 -17.75 -2.13 44.65
N SER A 14 -17.25 -3.31 44.30
CA SER A 14 -15.85 -3.53 43.91
C SER A 14 -15.54 -3.18 42.45
N PHE A 15 -16.54 -3.18 41.57
CA PHE A 15 -16.38 -2.88 40.16
C PHE A 15 -17.06 -1.55 39.79
N SER A 16 -16.45 -0.78 38.90
CA SER A 16 -17.01 0.44 38.31
C SER A 16 -16.97 0.39 36.78
N GLY A 17 -17.81 1.18 36.11
CA GLY A 17 -17.87 1.26 34.64
C GLY A 17 -18.25 -0.06 33.97
N VAL A 18 -17.56 -0.40 32.87
CA VAL A 18 -17.86 -1.56 32.01
C VAL A 18 -17.92 -2.91 32.75
N PRO A 19 -16.95 -3.29 33.62
CA PRO A 19 -17.04 -4.54 34.40
C PRO A 19 -18.29 -4.64 35.29
N LYS A 20 -18.71 -3.54 35.92
CA LYS A 20 -19.93 -3.50 36.75
C LYS A 20 -21.17 -3.75 35.90
N GLU A 21 -21.25 -3.10 34.73
CA GLU A 21 -22.40 -3.26 33.84
C GLU A 21 -22.49 -4.66 33.22
N ILE A 22 -21.35 -5.28 32.89
CA ILE A 22 -21.30 -6.69 32.48
C ILE A 22 -21.84 -7.58 33.60
N LEU A 23 -21.38 -7.39 34.84
CA LEU A 23 -21.82 -8.18 36.00
C LEU A 23 -23.34 -8.05 36.25
N ILE A 24 -23.88 -6.84 36.18
CA ILE A 24 -25.32 -6.57 36.34
C ILE A 24 -26.12 -7.31 35.26
N ARG A 25 -25.65 -7.30 34.01
CA ARG A 25 -26.34 -7.96 32.89
C ARG A 25 -26.29 -9.48 32.98
N VAL A 26 -25.16 -10.05 33.42
CA VAL A 26 -25.04 -11.49 33.73
C VAL A 26 -26.09 -11.89 34.78
N LYS A 27 -26.26 -11.08 35.83
CA LYS A 27 -27.19 -11.34 36.94
C LYS A 27 -28.66 -11.21 36.53
N GLN A 28 -29.00 -10.20 35.73
CA GLN A 28 -30.40 -9.87 35.43
C GLN A 28 -30.96 -10.56 34.17
N ARG A 29 -30.13 -11.13 33.28
CA ARG A 29 -30.52 -11.83 32.04
C ARG A 29 -31.53 -11.09 31.15
N LYS A 30 -31.68 -9.77 31.30
CA LYS A 30 -32.61 -8.92 30.55
C LYS A 30 -31.85 -8.05 29.55
N LYS A 31 -32.46 -7.79 28.39
CA LYS A 31 -31.97 -6.79 27.42
C LYS A 31 -32.08 -5.39 28.04
N GLN A 32 -30.98 -4.88 28.58
CA GLN A 32 -30.88 -3.50 29.06
C GLN A 32 -30.36 -2.56 27.95
N LYS A 33 -30.69 -1.27 28.07
CA LYS A 33 -30.12 -0.21 27.23
C LYS A 33 -28.60 -0.18 27.39
N VAL A 34 -27.86 -0.15 26.28
CA VAL A 34 -26.40 -0.08 26.30
C VAL A 34 -25.93 1.32 26.67
N SER A 35 -25.13 1.43 27.74
CA SER A 35 -24.47 2.67 28.12
C SER A 35 -23.46 3.14 27.06
N GLU A 36 -23.08 4.41 27.07
CA GLU A 36 -22.04 4.91 26.18
C GLU A 36 -20.67 4.27 26.43
N GLU A 37 -20.34 3.98 27.69
CA GLU A 37 -19.08 3.32 28.07
C GLU A 37 -19.01 1.90 27.52
N LEU A 38 -20.07 1.11 27.68
CA LEU A 38 -20.13 -0.25 27.16
C LEU A 38 -20.24 -0.27 25.63
N ARG A 39 -20.92 0.70 25.03
CA ARG A 39 -20.95 0.89 23.57
C ARG A 39 -19.54 1.17 23.03
N SER A 40 -18.82 2.11 23.64
CA SER A 40 -17.44 2.45 23.28
C SER A 40 -16.51 1.25 23.43
N PHE A 41 -16.59 0.54 24.56
CA PHE A 41 -15.83 -0.69 24.79
C PHE A 41 -16.12 -1.77 23.74
N ALA A 42 -17.39 -2.04 23.45
CA ALA A 42 -17.78 -3.07 22.48
C ALA A 42 -17.34 -2.71 21.06
N MET A 43 -17.50 -1.44 20.65
CA MET A 43 -17.03 -0.97 19.35
C MET A 43 -15.50 -1.04 19.22
N THR A 44 -14.76 -0.62 20.25
CA THR A 44 -13.29 -0.68 20.28
C THR A 44 -12.78 -2.12 20.24
N LEU A 45 -13.37 -3.02 21.05
CA LEU A 45 -12.98 -4.42 21.07
C LEU A 45 -13.28 -5.12 19.74
N HIS A 46 -14.45 -4.85 19.14
CA HIS A 46 -14.80 -5.35 17.82
C HIS A 46 -13.91 -4.78 16.71
N PHE A 47 -13.57 -3.49 16.78
CA PHE A 47 -12.64 -2.83 15.87
C PHE A 47 -11.23 -3.46 15.93
N TYR A 48 -10.72 -3.75 17.13
CA TYR A 48 -9.45 -4.44 17.26
C TYR A 48 -9.54 -5.87 16.70
N SER A 49 -10.55 -6.65 17.06
CA SER A 49 -10.72 -7.98 16.49
C SER A 49 -12.14 -8.50 16.64
N ALA A 50 -12.83 -8.69 15.52
CA ALA A 50 -14.15 -9.32 15.49
C ALA A 50 -14.12 -10.75 16.07
N LYS A 51 -13.01 -11.48 15.88
CA LYS A 51 -12.82 -12.83 16.46
C LYS A 51 -12.62 -12.77 17.97
N ALA A 52 -11.82 -11.83 18.47
CA ALA A 52 -11.63 -11.66 19.91
C ALA A 52 -12.93 -11.18 20.57
N TYR A 53 -13.67 -10.28 19.92
CA TYR A 53 -14.99 -9.86 20.36
C TYR A 53 -15.97 -11.04 20.45
N ALA A 54 -16.02 -11.90 19.43
CA ALA A 54 -16.86 -13.10 19.44
C ALA A 54 -16.48 -14.04 20.59
N PHE A 55 -15.19 -14.32 20.76
CA PHE A 55 -14.68 -15.14 21.87
C PHE A 55 -15.03 -14.55 23.24
N VAL A 56 -14.75 -13.26 23.48
CA VAL A 56 -15.08 -12.59 24.74
C VAL A 56 -16.59 -12.62 24.97
N ARG A 57 -17.38 -12.37 23.93
CA ARG A 57 -18.84 -12.45 24.01
C ARG A 57 -19.31 -13.85 24.40
N GLU A 58 -18.72 -14.91 23.86
CA GLU A 58 -19.00 -16.30 24.27
C GLU A 58 -18.56 -16.59 25.70
N CYS A 59 -17.39 -16.13 26.13
CA CYS A 59 -16.89 -16.32 27.50
C CYS A 59 -17.74 -15.63 28.57
N PHE A 60 -18.46 -14.56 28.20
CA PHE A 60 -19.33 -13.81 29.11
C PHE A 60 -20.82 -14.07 28.83
N ASP A 61 -21.20 -15.31 28.53
CA ASP A 61 -22.60 -15.75 28.36
C ASP A 61 -23.43 -14.85 27.40
N LEU A 62 -22.79 -14.37 26.33
CA LEU A 62 -23.40 -13.52 25.30
C LEU A 62 -23.93 -12.16 25.80
N VAL A 63 -23.44 -11.68 26.94
CA VAL A 63 -23.84 -10.42 27.58
C VAL A 63 -23.40 -9.18 26.81
N LEU A 64 -22.33 -9.30 26.01
CA LEU A 64 -21.90 -8.23 25.12
C LEU A 64 -22.87 -8.05 23.94
N PRO A 65 -23.03 -6.81 23.44
CA PRO A 65 -23.89 -6.49 22.30
C PRO A 65 -23.72 -7.45 21.11
N HIS A 66 -24.80 -7.74 20.39
CA HIS A 66 -24.68 -8.54 19.18
C HIS A 66 -23.87 -7.76 18.12
N PRO A 67 -23.05 -8.42 17.27
CA PRO A 67 -22.36 -7.74 16.17
C PRO A 67 -23.28 -6.92 15.27
N GLU A 68 -24.54 -7.31 15.08
CA GLU A 68 -25.54 -6.50 14.36
C GLU A 68 -25.88 -5.20 15.08
N THR A 69 -25.93 -5.21 16.42
CA THR A 69 -26.11 -3.99 17.21
C THR A 69 -24.93 -3.04 16.99
N ILE A 70 -23.70 -3.58 16.92
CA ILE A 70 -22.50 -2.82 16.57
C ILE A 70 -22.61 -2.25 15.15
N ARG A 71 -23.01 -3.06 14.16
CA ARG A 71 -23.23 -2.59 12.78
C ARG A 71 -24.27 -1.47 12.71
N SER A 72 -25.38 -1.60 13.45
CA SER A 72 -26.42 -0.56 13.55
C SER A 72 -25.91 0.73 14.21
N TRP A 73 -24.91 0.66 15.08
CA TRP A 73 -24.27 1.86 15.61
C TRP A 73 -23.39 2.57 14.58
N TYR A 74 -22.66 1.81 13.75
CA TYR A 74 -21.88 2.37 12.65
C TYR A 74 -22.78 2.96 11.57
N SER A 75 -23.91 2.33 11.25
CA SER A 75 -24.84 2.82 10.21
C SER A 75 -25.50 4.16 10.55
N LYS A 76 -25.41 4.62 11.80
CA LYS A 76 -25.92 5.94 12.21
C LYS A 76 -24.92 7.07 11.97
N ILE A 77 -23.66 6.74 11.66
CA ILE A 77 -22.64 7.72 11.32
C ILE A 77 -22.70 7.90 9.80
N SER A 78 -23.24 9.04 9.35
CA SER A 78 -23.16 9.39 7.92
C SER A 78 -21.70 9.73 7.60
N ALA A 79 -21.12 8.90 6.75
CA ALA A 79 -19.79 9.04 6.20
C ALA A 79 -19.85 8.72 4.71
N ASP A 80 -20.87 9.23 4.04
CA ASP A 80 -21.07 9.13 2.61
C ASP A 80 -20.01 9.96 1.85
N PRO A 81 -19.76 9.70 0.55
CA PRO A 81 -18.82 10.47 -0.24
C PRO A 81 -19.16 11.97 -0.19
N GLY A 82 -18.15 12.82 -0.09
CA GLY A 82 -18.26 14.24 0.12
C GLY A 82 -17.49 14.75 1.33
N PHE A 83 -17.84 15.97 1.77
CA PHE A 83 -17.28 16.59 2.96
C PHE A 83 -17.90 16.02 4.24
N THR A 84 -17.06 15.47 5.11
CA THR A 84 -17.47 14.80 6.34
C THR A 84 -17.78 15.81 7.45
N GLN A 85 -19.04 16.20 7.59
CA GLN A 85 -19.49 17.20 8.58
C GLN A 85 -19.06 16.92 10.04
N PRO A 86 -19.07 15.66 10.53
CA PRO A 86 -18.54 15.35 11.86
C PRO A 86 -17.06 15.73 12.03
N ALA A 87 -16.24 15.59 10.98
CA ALA A 87 -14.82 15.94 11.02
C ALA A 87 -14.62 17.46 11.18
N PHE A 88 -15.36 18.28 10.42
CA PHE A 88 -15.33 19.73 10.56
C PHE A 88 -15.82 20.20 11.95
N SER A 89 -16.83 19.54 12.51
CA SER A 89 -17.33 19.83 13.85
C SER A 89 -16.28 19.54 14.95
N ALA A 90 -15.52 18.46 14.78
CA ALA A 90 -14.41 18.12 15.65
C ALA A 90 -13.26 19.14 15.56
N ILE A 91 -12.90 19.57 14.35
CA ILE A 91 -11.88 20.63 14.14
C ILE A 91 -12.36 21.94 14.77
N LYS A 92 -13.61 22.35 14.55
CA LYS A 92 -14.18 23.57 15.15
C LYS A 92 -14.06 23.57 16.67
N SER A 93 -14.38 22.45 17.32
CA SER A 93 -14.24 22.31 18.77
C SER A 93 -12.79 22.51 19.24
N ARG A 94 -11.81 22.00 18.49
CA ARG A 94 -10.38 22.23 18.78
C ARG A 94 -9.95 23.67 18.54
N VAL A 95 -10.47 24.31 17.49
CA VAL A 95 -10.20 25.73 17.21
C VAL A 95 -10.72 26.61 18.35
N GLU A 96 -11.94 26.37 18.82
CA GLU A 96 -12.54 27.09 19.95
C GLU A 96 -11.75 26.89 21.25
N GLU A 97 -11.29 25.68 21.52
CA GLU A 97 -10.42 25.37 22.65
C GLU A 97 -9.11 26.16 22.60
N ARG A 98 -8.44 26.14 21.46
CA ARG A 98 -7.19 26.88 21.20
C ARG A 98 -7.36 28.39 21.31
N LYS A 99 -8.48 28.90 20.80
CA LYS A 99 -8.81 30.32 20.85
C LYS A 99 -8.96 30.82 22.29
N ARG A 100 -9.47 29.99 23.21
CA ARG A 100 -9.51 30.29 24.65
C ARG A 100 -8.11 30.41 25.26
N GLU A 101 -7.12 29.72 24.70
CA GLU A 101 -5.71 29.84 25.10
C GLU A 101 -4.96 31.00 24.40
N GLY A 102 -5.66 31.81 23.59
CA GLY A 102 -5.05 32.88 22.80
C GLY A 102 -4.15 32.37 21.67
N LYS A 103 -4.37 31.14 21.19
CA LYS A 103 -3.60 30.52 20.10
C LYS A 103 -4.49 30.29 18.88
N GLU A 104 -3.89 30.44 17.71
CA GLU A 104 -4.51 30.00 16.47
C GLU A 104 -4.31 28.50 16.25
N THR A 105 -5.13 27.89 15.40
CA THR A 105 -4.97 26.49 14.98
C THR A 105 -4.40 26.47 13.58
N LEU A 106 -3.17 25.97 13.46
CA LEU A 106 -2.45 25.90 12.19
C LEU A 106 -2.49 24.48 11.64
N CYS A 107 -2.84 24.33 10.38
CA CYS A 107 -3.04 23.04 9.73
C CYS A 107 -2.38 22.98 8.36
N ALA A 108 -2.14 21.77 7.87
CA ALA A 108 -1.79 21.47 6.49
C ALA A 108 -2.92 20.62 5.89
N LEU A 109 -3.30 20.92 4.64
CA LEU A 109 -4.24 20.12 3.87
C LEU A 109 -3.44 19.15 2.99
N MET A 110 -3.66 17.86 3.22
CA MET A 110 -3.10 16.77 2.43
C MET A 110 -4.19 16.17 1.56
N MET A 111 -3.80 15.75 0.35
CA MET A 111 -4.70 15.12 -0.61
C MET A 111 -3.96 14.05 -1.37
N ASP A 112 -4.59 12.91 -1.59
CA ASP A 112 -4.05 11.83 -2.43
C ASP A 112 -5.19 11.00 -3.04
N GLU A 113 -4.89 10.32 -4.14
CA GLU A 113 -5.80 9.41 -4.84
C GLU A 113 -5.41 7.96 -4.55
N VAL A 114 -6.39 7.12 -4.25
CA VAL A 114 -6.19 5.69 -4.01
C VAL A 114 -6.99 4.90 -5.02
N SER A 115 -6.33 4.06 -5.81
CA SER A 115 -7.03 3.18 -6.74
C SER A 115 -7.88 2.14 -6.00
N ILE A 116 -9.14 2.07 -6.40
CA ILE A 116 -10.14 1.15 -5.87
C ILE A 116 -10.59 0.18 -6.95
N ARG A 117 -11.12 -0.97 -6.53
CA ARG A 117 -11.64 -1.97 -7.47
C ARG A 117 -12.95 -1.44 -8.06
N LYS A 118 -13.02 -1.36 -9.40
CA LYS A 118 -14.27 -1.16 -10.14
C LYS A 118 -15.23 -2.31 -9.84
N HIS A 119 -16.22 -2.06 -9.00
CA HIS A 119 -17.23 -3.05 -8.62
C HIS A 119 -18.52 -2.34 -8.23
N LEU A 120 -19.62 -2.75 -8.87
CA LEU A 120 -20.95 -2.25 -8.55
C LEU A 120 -21.64 -3.27 -7.64
N GLU A 121 -22.19 -2.79 -6.52
CA GLU A 121 -22.89 -3.62 -5.55
C GLU A 121 -24.23 -2.97 -5.20
N TYR A 122 -25.30 -3.75 -5.17
CA TYR A 122 -26.61 -3.27 -4.72
C TYR A 122 -26.79 -3.60 -3.24
N ALA A 123 -26.83 -2.56 -2.40
CA ALA A 123 -26.96 -2.71 -0.96
C ALA A 123 -27.85 -1.62 -0.37
N ALA A 124 -28.70 -1.99 0.58
CA ALA A 124 -29.61 -1.08 1.29
C ALA A 124 -30.50 -0.21 0.38
N GLY A 125 -30.97 -0.78 -0.74
CA GLY A 125 -31.90 -0.10 -1.65
C GLY A 125 -31.25 0.82 -2.69
N LYS A 126 -29.91 0.92 -2.72
CA LYS A 126 -29.15 1.80 -3.64
C LYS A 126 -27.98 1.03 -4.27
N PHE A 127 -27.60 1.42 -5.49
CA PHE A 127 -26.35 0.97 -6.11
C PHE A 127 -25.14 1.74 -5.55
N HIS A 128 -24.08 1.00 -5.24
CA HIS A 128 -22.80 1.50 -4.75
C HIS A 128 -21.70 1.20 -5.77
N GLY A 129 -20.67 2.05 -5.82
CA GLY A 129 -19.50 1.87 -6.68
C GLY A 129 -19.43 2.77 -7.92
N TYR A 130 -20.42 3.63 -8.12
CA TYR A 130 -20.37 4.71 -9.11
C TYR A 130 -19.51 5.89 -8.65
N VAL A 131 -19.14 6.76 -9.58
CA VAL A 131 -18.57 8.08 -9.27
C VAL A 131 -19.55 8.83 -8.35
N ASP A 132 -19.04 9.37 -7.25
CA ASP A 132 -19.81 10.10 -6.25
C ASP A 132 -18.95 11.24 -5.69
N LEU A 133 -19.32 12.47 -6.08
CA LEU A 133 -18.69 13.71 -5.64
C LEU A 133 -19.39 14.33 -4.42
N GLY A 134 -20.35 13.64 -3.81
CA GLY A 134 -21.09 14.13 -2.64
C GLY A 134 -22.18 15.16 -2.95
N CYS A 135 -22.62 15.25 -4.20
CA CYS A 135 -23.70 16.15 -4.64
C CYS A 135 -25.11 15.60 -4.36
N GLY A 136 -25.23 14.37 -3.85
CA GLY A 136 -26.52 13.73 -3.56
C GLY A 136 -27.33 13.29 -4.79
N ILE A 137 -26.79 13.47 -6.00
CA ILE A 137 -27.39 12.99 -7.25
C ILE A 137 -26.91 11.56 -7.48
N VAL A 138 -27.84 10.61 -7.43
CA VAL A 138 -27.60 9.22 -7.81
C VAL A 138 -28.01 9.10 -9.26
N ASP A 139 -27.04 9.11 -10.15
CA ASP A 139 -27.27 8.92 -11.58
C ASP A 139 -26.64 7.60 -12.01
N ASP A 140 -27.50 6.64 -12.36
CA ASP A 140 -27.11 5.30 -12.80
C ASP A 140 -26.38 5.32 -14.16
N SER A 141 -26.34 6.48 -14.84
CA SER A 141 -25.53 6.71 -16.04
C SER A 141 -24.07 7.06 -15.77
N LEU A 142 -23.70 7.32 -14.51
CA LEU A 142 -22.32 7.62 -14.12
C LEU A 142 -21.42 6.39 -14.27
N PRO A 143 -20.13 6.56 -14.62
CA PRO A 143 -19.20 5.44 -14.72
C PRO A 143 -18.87 4.84 -13.33
N PRO A 144 -18.45 3.57 -13.27
CA PRO A 144 -17.90 2.98 -12.04
C PRO A 144 -16.61 3.69 -11.61
N ALA A 145 -16.54 4.07 -10.34
CA ALA A 145 -15.38 4.74 -9.78
C ALA A 145 -14.13 3.83 -9.83
N LYS A 146 -12.99 4.42 -10.21
CA LYS A 146 -11.69 3.74 -10.32
C LYS A 146 -10.73 4.15 -9.20
N ASP A 147 -10.87 5.37 -8.70
CA ASP A 147 -10.04 5.94 -7.64
C ASP A 147 -10.93 6.57 -6.56
N ALA A 148 -10.39 6.70 -5.36
CA ALA A 148 -10.96 7.47 -4.27
C ALA A 148 -10.00 8.63 -3.93
N LEU A 149 -10.46 9.87 -4.10
CA LEU A 149 -9.74 11.07 -3.68
C LEU A 149 -10.01 11.30 -2.19
N VAL A 150 -8.98 11.41 -1.37
CA VAL A 150 -9.13 11.65 0.07
C VAL A 150 -8.46 12.96 0.46
N LEU A 151 -9.16 13.81 1.21
CA LEU A 151 -8.62 15.02 1.81
C LEU A 151 -8.47 14.82 3.32
N MET A 152 -7.29 15.14 3.83
CA MET A 152 -6.95 15.02 5.25
C MET A 152 -6.36 16.31 5.77
N VAL A 153 -6.81 16.74 6.94
CA VAL A 153 -6.25 17.89 7.65
C VAL A 153 -5.33 17.39 8.74
N VAL A 154 -4.13 17.94 8.78
CA VAL A 154 -3.09 17.63 9.77
C VAL A 154 -2.73 18.90 10.52
N ALA A 155 -2.78 18.87 11.85
CA ALA A 155 -2.30 20.01 12.63
C ALA A 155 -0.78 20.14 12.50
N ILE A 156 -0.29 21.36 12.34
CA ILE A 156 1.15 21.68 12.28
C ILE A 156 1.70 21.87 13.69
N ASP A 157 0.89 22.45 14.55
CA ASP A 157 1.25 22.84 15.91
C ASP A 157 0.55 21.98 16.98
N ASP A 158 0.00 20.83 16.57
CA ASP A 158 -0.61 19.82 17.44
C ASP A 158 -0.38 18.41 16.91
N SER A 159 -0.68 17.41 17.75
CA SER A 159 -0.57 15.99 17.43
C SER A 159 -1.92 15.38 17.05
N TRP A 160 -2.62 15.96 16.07
CA TRP A 160 -3.85 15.36 15.52
C TRP A 160 -3.94 15.49 14.00
N LYS A 161 -4.69 14.56 13.41
CA LYS A 161 -5.05 14.54 11.99
C LYS A 161 -6.40 13.89 11.80
N ILE A 162 -7.14 14.32 10.79
CA ILE A 162 -8.49 13.83 10.54
C ILE A 162 -8.82 13.88 9.04
N PRO A 163 -9.36 12.80 8.44
CA PRO A 163 -9.91 12.86 7.09
C PRO A 163 -11.15 13.76 7.12
N VAL A 164 -11.19 14.75 6.23
CA VAL A 164 -12.27 15.76 6.17
C VAL A 164 -13.18 15.56 4.97
N ALA A 165 -12.72 14.86 3.94
CA ALA A 165 -13.55 14.49 2.80
C ALA A 165 -12.99 13.28 2.08
N TYR A 166 -13.86 12.57 1.37
CA TYR A 166 -13.45 11.65 0.33
C TYR A 166 -14.44 11.66 -0.84
N PHE A 167 -13.98 11.38 -2.05
CA PHE A 167 -14.79 11.39 -3.26
C PHE A 167 -14.47 10.15 -4.10
N LEU A 168 -15.48 9.54 -4.70
CA LEU A 168 -15.31 8.40 -5.61
C LEU A 168 -15.26 8.91 -7.05
N ILE A 169 -14.18 8.66 -7.77
CA ILE A 169 -13.90 9.32 -9.07
C ILE A 169 -13.46 8.33 -10.15
N ASP A 170 -13.66 8.71 -11.41
CA ASP A 170 -13.06 8.07 -12.59
C ASP A 170 -12.05 9.04 -13.25
N GLY A 171 -11.21 9.64 -12.41
CA GLY A 171 -10.38 10.80 -12.77
C GLY A 171 -11.11 12.11 -12.55
N LEU A 172 -10.34 13.20 -12.44
CA LEU A 172 -10.83 14.57 -12.31
C LEU A 172 -10.05 15.47 -13.26
N THR A 173 -10.75 16.45 -13.83
CA THR A 173 -10.12 17.58 -14.52
C THR A 173 -9.40 18.48 -13.52
N GLY A 174 -8.48 19.32 -14.01
CA GLY A 174 -7.79 20.30 -13.17
C GLY A 174 -8.75 21.29 -12.50
N GLU A 175 -9.83 21.68 -13.19
CA GLU A 175 -10.84 22.61 -12.68
C GLU A 175 -11.70 21.98 -11.58
N GLU A 176 -12.17 20.74 -11.76
CA GLU A 176 -12.94 20.02 -10.73
C GLU A 176 -12.11 19.82 -9.45
N ARG A 177 -10.83 19.46 -9.60
CA ARG A 177 -9.90 19.31 -8.48
C ARG A 177 -9.69 20.65 -7.75
N ALA A 178 -9.54 21.74 -8.48
CA ALA A 178 -9.40 23.08 -7.90
C ALA A 178 -10.66 23.49 -7.12
N ASN A 179 -11.86 23.19 -7.65
CA ASN A 179 -13.13 23.47 -6.97
C ASN A 179 -13.28 22.70 -5.65
N ILE A 180 -12.91 21.40 -5.63
CA ILE A 180 -12.92 20.59 -4.40
C ILE A 180 -11.97 21.18 -3.34
N ILE A 181 -10.76 21.56 -3.74
CA ILE A 181 -9.78 22.17 -2.84
C ILE A 181 -10.29 23.50 -2.31
N LYS A 182 -10.80 24.37 -3.19
CA LYS A 182 -11.36 25.68 -2.84
C LYS A 182 -12.47 25.54 -1.80
N GLU A 183 -13.41 24.65 -2.02
CA GLU A 183 -14.52 24.39 -1.10
C GLU A 183 -14.02 23.88 0.26
N CYS A 184 -13.01 23.00 0.26
CA CYS A 184 -12.38 22.53 1.50
C CYS A 184 -11.74 23.68 2.29
N LEU A 185 -10.98 24.54 1.60
CA LEU A 185 -10.30 25.68 2.22
C LEU A 185 -11.29 26.70 2.76
N LEU A 186 -12.38 26.99 2.04
CA LEU A 186 -13.45 27.87 2.52
C LEU A 186 -14.09 27.34 3.80
N ARG A 187 -14.37 26.03 3.87
CA ARG A 187 -14.93 25.39 5.08
C ARG A 187 -13.96 25.43 6.26
N LEU A 188 -12.68 25.17 6.03
CA LEU A 188 -11.65 25.25 7.07
C LEU A 188 -11.45 26.69 7.58
N HIS A 189 -11.46 27.66 6.66
CA HIS A 189 -11.37 29.07 7.01
C HIS A 189 -12.59 29.52 7.84
N ALA A 190 -13.80 29.11 7.44
CA ALA A 190 -15.04 29.45 8.15
C ALA A 190 -15.07 28.94 9.60
N ILE A 191 -14.37 27.84 9.91
CA ILE A 191 -14.24 27.32 11.28
C ILE A 191 -12.99 27.84 12.02
N GLY A 192 -12.20 28.73 11.41
CA GLY A 192 -11.04 29.38 12.03
C GLY A 192 -9.74 28.59 12.00
N ALA A 193 -9.62 27.57 11.14
CA ALA A 193 -8.37 26.84 10.91
C ALA A 193 -7.56 27.52 9.79
N ARG A 194 -6.28 27.83 10.05
CA ARG A 194 -5.37 28.41 9.04
C ARG A 194 -4.57 27.28 8.37
N VAL A 195 -4.64 27.19 7.04
CA VAL A 195 -4.01 26.11 6.28
C VAL A 195 -2.74 26.59 5.56
N PHE A 196 -1.65 25.83 5.61
CA PHE A 196 -0.40 26.11 4.88
C PHE A 196 0.01 24.91 3.99
N SER A 197 0.11 25.12 2.66
CA SER A 197 0.71 24.19 1.68
C SER A 197 0.98 24.90 0.35
N SER A 198 1.72 24.29 -0.59
CA SER A 198 1.87 24.81 -1.96
C SER A 198 0.54 24.89 -2.72
N SER A 199 -0.36 23.93 -2.51
CA SER A 199 -1.73 24.00 -3.04
C SER A 199 -2.55 25.15 -2.45
N VAL A 200 -2.27 25.56 -1.20
CA VAL A 200 -2.84 26.79 -0.63
C VAL A 200 -2.22 28.03 -1.29
N ALA A 201 -0.92 28.03 -1.57
CA ALA A 201 -0.27 29.14 -2.28
C ALA A 201 -0.87 29.34 -3.68
N ASP A 202 -1.11 28.26 -4.43
CA ASP A 202 -1.76 28.30 -5.74
C ASP A 202 -3.22 28.77 -5.64
N ALA A 203 -3.97 28.32 -4.62
CA ALA A 203 -5.34 28.75 -4.40
C ALA A 203 -5.43 30.24 -4.02
N LEU A 204 -4.51 30.74 -3.19
CA LEU A 204 -4.43 32.15 -2.81
C LEU A 204 -4.10 33.02 -4.02
N GLU A 205 -3.11 32.63 -4.81
CA GLU A 205 -2.75 33.35 -6.04
C GLU A 205 -3.91 33.35 -7.04
N PHE A 206 -4.60 32.22 -7.24
CA PHE A 206 -5.78 32.13 -8.11
C PHE A 206 -6.91 33.05 -7.62
N CYS A 207 -7.20 33.07 -6.32
CA CYS A 207 -8.25 33.92 -5.75
C CYS A 207 -7.95 35.42 -5.91
N ASN A 208 -6.68 35.82 -5.80
CA ASN A 208 -6.26 37.21 -5.93
C ASN A 208 -6.13 37.64 -7.42
N THR A 209 -5.47 36.84 -8.25
CA THR A 209 -5.09 37.20 -9.62
C THR A 209 -6.13 36.87 -10.67
N GLN A 210 -6.88 35.77 -10.51
CA GLN A 210 -7.86 35.31 -11.51
C GLN A 210 -9.29 35.65 -11.10
N LEU A 211 -9.65 35.43 -9.83
CA LEU A 211 -11.00 35.72 -9.32
C LEU A 211 -11.16 37.16 -8.80
N HIS A 212 -10.05 37.91 -8.67
CA HIS A 212 -10.01 39.30 -8.19
C HIS A 212 -10.80 39.54 -6.89
N LEU A 213 -10.79 38.57 -5.98
CA LEU A 213 -11.56 38.62 -4.75
C LEU A 213 -10.94 39.65 -3.77
N PRO A 214 -11.70 40.67 -3.30
CA PRO A 214 -11.16 41.76 -2.48
C PRO A 214 -10.46 41.29 -1.21
N GLN A 215 -10.98 40.23 -0.59
CA GLN A 215 -10.46 39.68 0.67
C GLN A 215 -9.10 38.98 0.55
N PHE A 216 -8.59 38.76 -0.67
CA PHE A 216 -7.28 38.13 -0.92
C PHE A 216 -6.23 39.10 -1.48
N ARG A 217 -6.53 40.40 -1.58
CA ARG A 217 -5.52 41.40 -1.97
C ARG A 217 -4.40 41.46 -0.95
N GLY A 218 -3.15 41.54 -1.41
CA GLY A 218 -1.98 41.57 -0.53
C GLY A 218 -1.49 40.19 -0.08
N CYS A 219 -2.03 39.09 -0.63
CA CYS A 219 -1.61 37.73 -0.27
C CYS A 219 -0.28 37.31 -0.92
N GLU A 220 0.29 38.11 -1.82
CA GLU A 220 1.47 37.80 -2.65
C GLU A 220 2.66 37.38 -1.78
N GLU A 221 2.91 38.11 -0.69
CA GLU A 221 4.03 37.78 0.21
C GLU A 221 3.80 36.48 1.00
N THR A 222 2.53 36.15 1.27
CA THR A 222 2.19 34.88 1.92
C THR A 222 2.35 33.71 0.94
N VAL A 223 1.94 33.90 -0.32
CA VAL A 223 2.14 32.92 -1.40
C VAL A 223 3.63 32.65 -1.60
N GLU A 224 4.44 33.70 -1.67
CA GLU A 224 5.87 33.60 -1.89
C GLU A 224 6.59 32.93 -0.72
N PHE A 225 6.21 33.28 0.52
CA PHE A 225 6.71 32.62 1.71
C PHE A 225 6.38 31.12 1.70
N LEU A 226 5.12 30.76 1.43
CA LEU A 226 4.67 29.37 1.36
C LEU A 226 5.47 28.57 0.34
N ARG A 227 5.63 29.09 -0.88
CA ARG A 227 6.40 28.44 -1.96
C ARG A 227 7.87 28.28 -1.59
N THR A 228 8.45 29.28 -0.94
CA THR A 228 9.85 29.24 -0.50
C THR A 228 10.10 28.14 0.53
N ILE A 229 9.24 28.04 1.55
CA ILE A 229 9.36 27.01 2.58
C ILE A 229 9.05 25.61 2.02
N ASP A 230 8.04 25.48 1.17
CA ASP A 230 7.68 24.20 0.54
C ASP A 230 8.81 23.67 -0.35
N ALA A 231 9.41 24.54 -1.18
CA ALA A 231 10.55 24.19 -2.02
C ALA A 231 11.77 23.73 -1.21
N ALA A 232 12.05 24.40 -0.08
CA ALA A 232 13.13 24.00 0.82
C ALA A 232 12.82 22.69 1.54
N PHE A 233 11.58 22.49 1.98
CA PHE A 233 11.16 21.23 2.58
C PHE A 233 11.30 20.06 1.59
N ASP A 234 10.89 20.24 0.35
CA ASP A 234 11.06 19.25 -0.73
C ASP A 234 12.53 18.95 -1.02
N ALA A 235 13.39 19.99 -1.05
CA ALA A 235 14.83 19.82 -1.23
C ALA A 235 15.48 19.08 -0.06
N LEU A 236 14.99 19.30 1.17
CA LEU A 236 15.44 18.61 2.39
C LEU A 236 14.83 17.21 2.57
N ASN A 237 13.89 16.81 1.71
CA ASN A 237 13.16 15.54 1.80
C ASN A 237 13.19 14.77 0.46
N SER A 238 14.31 14.84 -0.27
CA SER A 238 14.51 14.11 -1.53
C SER A 238 14.73 12.60 -1.26
N ARG A 239 13.87 11.77 -1.87
CA ARG A 239 13.80 10.32 -1.61
C ARG A 239 14.23 9.46 -2.79
N ASN A 240 14.02 9.96 -4.00
CA ASN A 240 14.21 9.22 -5.23
C ASN A 240 15.43 9.76 -6.01
N PRO A 241 16.41 8.93 -6.38
CA PRO A 241 17.51 9.31 -7.28
C PRO A 241 17.06 9.92 -8.61
N LEU A 242 15.87 9.59 -9.10
CA LEU A 242 15.27 10.10 -10.34
C LEU A 242 14.22 11.19 -10.08
N GLY A 243 14.14 11.71 -8.84
CA GLY A 243 13.27 12.82 -8.51
C GLY A 243 13.51 14.01 -9.43
N LYS A 244 12.43 14.70 -9.83
CA LYS A 244 12.48 15.90 -10.67
C LYS A 244 12.01 17.11 -9.87
N GLY A 245 12.31 18.31 -10.36
CA GLY A 245 11.87 19.55 -9.72
C GLY A 245 12.48 19.75 -8.33
N TYR A 246 11.69 20.23 -7.37
CA TYR A 246 12.15 20.55 -6.02
C TYR A 246 12.50 19.30 -5.18
N LYS A 247 11.98 18.13 -5.56
CA LYS A 247 12.27 16.83 -4.94
C LYS A 247 13.45 16.09 -5.58
N ALA A 248 14.15 16.73 -6.52
CA ALA A 248 15.33 16.14 -7.15
C ALA A 248 16.45 15.95 -6.11
N PRO A 249 17.25 14.87 -6.23
CA PRO A 249 18.42 14.71 -5.38
C PRO A 249 19.43 15.84 -5.63
N MET A 250 20.18 16.22 -4.61
CA MET A 250 21.24 17.21 -4.77
C MET A 250 22.42 16.59 -5.52
N ARG A 251 22.82 17.19 -6.64
CA ARG A 251 23.85 16.77 -7.60
C ARG A 251 24.73 17.96 -7.92
N THR A 252 25.96 17.70 -8.37
CA THR A 252 26.82 18.76 -8.92
C THR A 252 26.13 19.54 -10.05
N SER A 253 25.33 18.87 -10.87
CA SER A 253 24.60 19.48 -11.99
C SER A 253 23.42 20.40 -11.60
N ASN A 254 22.95 20.34 -10.35
CA ASN A 254 21.85 21.18 -9.86
C ASN A 254 22.21 21.93 -8.56
N LYS A 255 23.51 22.06 -8.30
CA LYS A 255 24.08 22.63 -7.08
C LYS A 255 23.56 24.04 -6.83
N GLU A 256 23.60 24.89 -7.86
CA GLU A 256 23.23 26.31 -7.77
C GLU A 256 21.76 26.45 -7.40
N ARG A 257 20.89 25.63 -7.98
CA ARG A 257 19.47 25.58 -7.64
C ARG A 257 19.25 25.17 -6.18
N ALA A 258 19.91 24.10 -5.74
CA ALA A 258 19.79 23.62 -4.37
C ALA A 258 20.26 24.68 -3.36
N GLU A 259 21.37 25.37 -3.67
CA GLU A 259 21.89 26.47 -2.87
C GLU A 259 20.88 27.62 -2.76
N GLN A 260 20.35 28.07 -3.89
CA GLN A 260 19.39 29.17 -3.94
C GLN A 260 18.12 28.87 -3.14
N ILE A 261 17.58 27.65 -3.25
CA ILE A 261 16.40 27.23 -2.49
C ILE A 261 16.69 27.30 -0.98
N LEU A 262 17.80 26.71 -0.55
CA LEU A 262 18.15 26.64 0.88
C LEU A 262 18.50 28.03 1.44
N LEU A 263 19.23 28.86 0.69
CA LEU A 263 19.58 30.22 1.12
C LEU A 263 18.35 31.13 1.18
N LYS A 264 17.45 31.02 0.21
CA LYS A 264 16.21 31.81 0.19
C LYS A 264 15.34 31.49 1.40
N ALA A 265 15.15 30.20 1.72
CA ALA A 265 14.41 29.79 2.90
C ALA A 265 15.08 30.27 4.21
N GLN A 266 16.41 30.17 4.31
CA GLN A 266 17.15 30.71 5.47
C GLN A 266 16.92 32.20 5.65
N LYS A 267 17.02 32.99 4.57
CA LYS A 267 16.79 34.44 4.61
C LYS A 267 15.36 34.77 5.05
N SER A 268 14.35 34.14 4.43
CA SER A 268 12.94 34.33 4.81
C SER A 268 12.66 33.98 6.27
N LEU A 269 13.30 32.93 6.80
CA LEU A 269 13.19 32.52 8.19
C LEU A 269 13.89 33.46 9.18
N LEU A 270 14.99 34.12 8.78
CA LEU A 270 15.68 35.10 9.61
C LEU A 270 14.93 36.44 9.68
N GLU A 271 14.26 36.83 8.61
CA GLU A 271 13.49 38.08 8.50
C GLU A 271 12.11 38.01 9.16
N LEU A 272 11.64 36.79 9.48
CA LEU A 272 10.37 36.54 10.16
C LEU A 272 10.33 37.20 11.54
N LYS A 273 9.30 38.02 11.77
CA LYS A 273 9.04 38.74 13.02
C LYS A 273 7.67 38.38 13.59
N GLU A 274 7.57 38.36 14.91
CA GLU A 274 6.30 38.29 15.64
C GLU A 274 5.57 39.65 15.53
N GLU A 275 4.31 39.69 15.96
CA GLU A 275 3.42 40.87 15.89
C GLU A 275 4.01 42.15 16.52
N LYS A 276 4.91 41.99 17.51
CA LYS A 276 5.62 43.09 18.18
C LYS A 276 6.94 43.50 17.49
N GLY A 277 7.21 43.00 16.29
CA GLY A 277 8.44 43.26 15.54
C GLY A 277 9.68 42.48 16.04
N ILE A 278 9.51 41.60 17.03
CA ILE A 278 10.58 40.77 17.58
C ILE A 278 10.90 39.66 16.58
N PRO A 279 12.15 39.47 16.15
CA PRO A 279 12.50 38.37 15.27
C PRO A 279 12.18 37.01 15.89
N VAL A 280 11.54 36.12 15.15
CA VAL A 280 11.08 34.80 15.66
C VAL A 280 12.25 33.96 16.14
N HIS A 281 13.42 34.08 15.49
CA HIS A 281 14.65 33.40 15.89
C HIS A 281 15.23 33.86 17.24
N ALA A 282 14.81 35.04 17.73
CA ALA A 282 15.17 35.57 19.06
C ALA A 282 14.07 35.37 20.11
N GLY A 283 12.84 35.04 19.67
CA GLY A 283 11.67 34.88 20.51
C GLY A 283 11.54 33.51 21.18
N LYS A 284 10.38 33.27 21.80
CA LYS A 284 10.06 31.98 22.44
C LYS A 284 9.89 30.84 21.44
N ARG A 285 9.55 31.16 20.18
CA ARG A 285 9.35 30.19 19.09
C ARG A 285 10.62 29.90 18.28
N LYS A 286 11.79 30.34 18.75
CA LYS A 286 13.07 30.22 18.04
C LYS A 286 13.45 28.81 17.62
N THR A 287 13.03 27.78 18.36
CA THR A 287 13.51 26.40 18.16
C THR A 287 13.21 25.87 16.76
N CYS A 288 12.01 26.10 16.23
CA CYS A 288 11.66 25.62 14.89
C CYS A 288 12.43 26.36 13.80
N VAL A 289 12.56 27.69 13.93
CA VAL A 289 13.27 28.56 12.96
C VAL A 289 14.76 28.24 12.95
N VAL A 290 15.40 28.24 14.11
CA VAL A 290 16.82 27.92 14.26
C VAL A 290 17.10 26.49 13.83
N GLY A 291 16.23 25.54 14.20
CA GLY A 291 16.35 24.14 13.78
C GLY A 291 16.30 23.98 12.26
N PHE A 292 15.33 24.62 11.60
CA PHE A 292 15.19 24.55 10.14
C PHE A 292 16.40 25.18 9.42
N ILE A 293 16.85 26.36 9.87
CA ILE A 293 18.06 27.01 9.34
C ILE A 293 19.28 26.11 9.52
N ALA A 294 19.45 25.52 10.71
CA ALA A 294 20.54 24.60 10.99
C ALA A 294 20.48 23.35 10.08
N SER A 295 19.29 22.81 9.81
CA SER A 295 19.11 21.71 8.84
C SER A 295 19.52 22.11 7.43
N CYS A 296 19.12 23.30 6.95
CA CYS A 296 19.56 23.80 5.64
C CYS A 296 21.10 23.87 5.54
N ILE A 297 21.75 24.46 6.55
CA ILE A 297 23.21 24.61 6.59
C ILE A 297 23.90 23.23 6.67
N SER A 298 23.42 22.36 7.56
CA SER A 298 24.01 21.04 7.78
C SER A 298 23.93 20.18 6.52
N VAL A 299 22.76 20.12 5.88
CA VAL A 299 22.55 19.34 4.66
C VAL A 299 23.38 19.89 3.51
N TRP A 300 23.49 21.21 3.38
CA TRP A 300 24.35 21.84 2.39
C TRP A 300 25.83 21.47 2.57
N ASN A 301 26.33 21.52 3.80
CA ASN A 301 27.70 21.15 4.11
C ASN A 301 27.98 19.66 3.83
N VAL A 302 27.05 18.77 4.22
CA VAL A 302 27.12 17.34 3.89
C VAL A 302 27.15 17.13 2.38
N PHE A 303 26.33 17.86 1.62
CA PHE A 303 26.33 17.79 0.16
C PHE A 303 27.66 18.25 -0.45
N GLN A 304 28.21 19.39 0.00
CA GLN A 304 29.51 19.87 -0.47
C GLN A 304 30.62 18.85 -0.22
N GLU A 305 30.62 18.22 0.95
CA GLU A 305 31.65 17.26 1.34
C GLU A 305 31.49 15.90 0.65
N ALA A 306 30.28 15.32 0.66
CA ALA A 306 30.04 13.97 0.19
C ALA A 306 29.92 13.88 -1.34
N VAL A 307 29.59 14.99 -2.02
CA VAL A 307 29.28 15.02 -3.46
C VAL A 307 30.14 16.01 -4.26
N CYS A 308 30.43 17.21 -3.75
CA CYS A 308 31.11 18.24 -4.55
C CYS A 308 32.65 18.20 -4.50
N LYS A 309 33.26 17.48 -3.56
CA LYS A 309 34.72 17.37 -3.47
C LYS A 309 35.32 16.57 -4.65
N PRO A 310 36.56 16.90 -5.10
CA PRO A 310 37.30 16.01 -5.98
C PRO A 310 37.51 14.66 -5.28
N ASN A 311 37.21 13.55 -5.95
CA ASN A 311 37.13 12.18 -5.40
C ASN A 311 35.95 11.92 -4.43
N ALA A 312 34.84 12.65 -4.55
CA ALA A 312 33.63 12.40 -3.78
C ALA A 312 33.14 10.94 -3.87
N GLN A 313 32.75 10.37 -2.72
CA GLN A 313 32.25 8.99 -2.63
C GLN A 313 30.81 8.85 -3.15
N CYS A 314 30.04 9.95 -3.18
CA CYS A 314 28.63 9.93 -3.59
C CYS A 314 28.43 10.76 -4.86
N ARG A 315 27.68 10.22 -5.83
CA ARG A 315 27.30 10.95 -7.07
C ARG A 315 26.21 11.99 -6.84
N TYR A 316 25.41 11.83 -5.79
CA TYR A 316 24.31 12.70 -5.39
C TYR A 316 23.94 12.44 -3.93
N LEU A 317 23.23 13.38 -3.31
CA LEU A 317 22.71 13.27 -1.95
C LEU A 317 21.17 13.15 -1.98
N LEU A 318 20.67 12.09 -1.34
CA LEU A 318 19.26 11.95 -0.98
C LEU A 318 19.07 12.46 0.44
N THR A 319 18.52 13.65 0.56
CA THR A 319 18.39 14.38 1.83
C THR A 319 17.44 13.68 2.81
N TYR A 320 16.48 12.88 2.33
CA TYR A 320 15.64 12.05 3.19
C TYR A 320 16.46 11.04 4.03
N LYS A 321 17.62 10.58 3.54
CA LYS A 321 18.50 9.65 4.27
C LYS A 321 19.08 10.25 5.55
N LEU A 322 19.00 11.57 5.70
CA LEU A 322 19.45 12.30 6.88
C LEU A 322 18.29 12.53 7.88
N SER A 323 17.05 12.12 7.54
CA SER A 323 15.89 12.29 8.41
C SER A 323 15.80 11.20 9.50
N GLN A 324 15.21 11.57 10.63
CA GLN A 324 14.85 10.63 11.69
C GLN A 324 13.69 9.69 11.32
N ASP A 325 13.01 9.90 10.18
CA ASP A 325 11.92 9.05 9.69
C ASP A 325 12.32 7.57 9.63
N HIS A 326 13.59 7.26 9.34
CA HIS A 326 14.10 5.88 9.36
C HIS A 326 14.00 5.22 10.74
N LEU A 327 14.23 6.00 11.80
CA LEU A 327 14.11 5.54 13.18
C LEU A 327 12.63 5.41 13.57
N GLU A 328 11.77 6.32 13.13
CA GLU A 328 10.32 6.23 13.35
C GLU A 328 9.69 5.04 12.64
N LEU A 329 10.15 4.72 11.43
CA LEU A 329 9.79 3.52 10.69
C LEU A 329 10.22 2.26 11.47
N PHE A 330 11.42 2.25 12.02
CA PHE A 330 11.90 1.17 12.88
C PHE A 330 11.04 1.01 14.13
N PHE A 331 10.72 2.08 14.85
CA PHE A 331 9.84 2.02 16.01
C PHE A 331 8.42 1.58 15.66
N SER A 332 7.92 1.96 14.49
CA SER A 332 6.63 1.48 13.98
C SER A 332 6.67 -0.02 13.70
N ALA A 333 7.77 -0.54 13.15
CA ALA A 333 7.98 -1.97 13.00
C ALA A 333 8.07 -2.69 14.35
N VAL A 334 8.70 -2.10 15.36
CA VAL A 334 8.73 -2.64 16.73
C VAL A 334 7.31 -2.73 17.31
N ARG A 335 6.53 -1.64 17.21
CA ARG A 335 5.14 -1.58 17.71
C ARG A 335 4.24 -2.58 16.99
N ALA A 336 4.37 -2.74 15.67
CA ALA A 336 3.59 -3.69 14.89
C ALA A 336 3.76 -5.16 15.34
N ARG A 337 4.90 -5.51 15.96
CA ARG A 337 5.15 -6.87 16.48
C ARG A 337 4.41 -7.15 17.79
N GLY A 338 3.91 -6.12 18.46
CA GLY A 338 2.98 -6.24 19.58
C GLY A 338 1.53 -6.49 19.16
N GLY A 339 1.24 -6.54 17.85
CA GLY A 339 -0.12 -6.65 17.33
C GLY A 339 -0.93 -5.41 17.71
N PHE A 340 -1.97 -5.59 18.51
CA PHE A 340 -2.80 -4.50 19.03
C PHE A 340 -2.18 -3.75 20.21
N ASN A 341 -1.08 -4.26 20.79
CA ASN A 341 -0.33 -3.52 21.81
C ASN A 341 0.75 -2.64 21.15
N ASN A 342 0.43 -1.36 20.95
CA ASN A 342 1.33 -0.36 20.40
C ASN A 342 2.29 0.27 21.44
N ASN A 343 2.24 -0.17 22.70
CA ASN A 343 3.13 0.27 23.79
C ASN A 343 3.85 -0.94 24.42
N PRO A 344 4.95 -1.43 23.81
CA PRO A 344 5.64 -2.62 24.29
C PRO A 344 6.37 -2.37 25.61
N THR A 345 6.29 -3.33 26.54
CA THR A 345 7.18 -3.37 27.72
C THR A 345 8.64 -3.50 27.28
N ALA A 346 9.60 -3.13 28.15
CA ALA A 346 11.03 -3.25 27.85
C ALA A 346 11.41 -4.65 27.35
N ARG A 347 10.88 -5.72 27.98
CA ARG A 347 11.11 -7.11 27.57
C ARG A 347 10.57 -7.39 26.15
N GLN A 348 9.37 -6.89 25.84
CA GLN A 348 8.76 -7.03 24.51
C GLN A 348 9.53 -6.23 23.45
N PHE A 349 9.97 -5.02 23.78
CA PHE A 349 10.81 -4.20 22.92
C PHE A 349 12.12 -4.92 22.60
N THR A 350 12.84 -5.42 23.61
CA THR A 350 14.10 -6.18 23.41
C THR A 350 13.87 -7.42 22.54
N ALA A 351 12.78 -8.16 22.75
CA ALA A 351 12.45 -9.32 21.92
C ALA A 351 12.11 -8.93 20.46
N ALA A 352 11.35 -7.85 20.27
CA ALA A 352 11.01 -7.31 18.95
C ALA A 352 12.25 -6.80 18.21
N TYR A 353 13.13 -6.08 18.91
CA TYR A 353 14.42 -5.58 18.42
C TYR A 353 15.32 -6.74 17.96
N LYS A 354 15.53 -7.76 18.81
CA LYS A 354 16.30 -8.97 18.45
C LYS A 354 15.73 -9.67 17.22
N ARG A 355 14.41 -9.81 17.14
CA ARG A 355 13.75 -10.45 15.99
C ARG A 355 13.85 -9.61 14.71
N LEU A 356 13.83 -8.28 14.84
CA LEU A 356 14.05 -7.35 13.73
C LEU A 356 15.49 -7.51 13.21
N LEU A 357 16.49 -7.45 14.07
CA LEU A 357 17.89 -7.68 13.68
C LEU A 357 18.11 -9.01 12.94
N VAL A 358 17.40 -10.07 13.34
CA VAL A 358 17.55 -11.41 12.75
C VAL A 358 16.72 -11.63 11.50
N LYS A 359 15.50 -11.10 11.35
CA LYS A 359 14.59 -11.28 10.19
C LYS A 359 14.21 -9.91 9.63
N LEU A 360 14.81 -9.47 8.52
CA LEU A 360 14.47 -8.16 7.95
C LEU A 360 14.55 -8.05 6.43
N GLN A 361 13.70 -8.79 5.73
CA GLN A 361 12.89 -8.14 4.68
C GLN A 361 11.47 -8.04 5.23
N VAL A 362 11.21 -6.97 5.99
CA VAL A 362 9.85 -6.71 6.48
C VAL A 362 9.19 -5.76 5.49
N ARG A 363 8.22 -6.26 4.73
CA ARG A 363 7.06 -5.44 4.33
C ARG A 363 6.25 -5.20 5.61
N THR A 364 6.36 -4.02 6.21
CA THR A 364 5.53 -3.64 7.35
C THR A 364 4.14 -3.20 6.88
N GLY A 365 3.14 -3.46 7.73
CA GLY A 365 1.72 -3.39 7.43
C GLY A 365 1.10 -2.00 7.27
N THR A 366 -0.23 -2.00 7.35
CA THR A 366 -1.24 -0.98 7.01
C THR A 366 -1.25 0.27 7.90
N GLY A 367 -0.10 0.68 8.45
CA GLY A 367 0.05 1.92 9.23
C GLY A 367 0.49 3.11 8.37
N ASN A 368 0.35 4.32 8.90
CA ASN A 368 0.60 5.60 8.21
C ASN A 368 2.06 5.87 7.78
N CYS A 369 3.02 5.05 8.20
CA CYS A 369 4.42 5.14 7.78
C CYS A 369 4.74 3.94 6.90
N ILE A 370 4.39 4.05 5.62
CA ILE A 370 4.74 3.09 4.58
C ILE A 370 6.22 3.31 4.25
N LEU A 371 6.98 2.22 4.03
CA LEU A 371 8.35 2.29 3.54
C LEU A 371 8.31 2.96 2.14
N ARG A 372 8.76 4.22 2.07
CA ARG A 372 8.72 5.03 0.83
C ARG A 372 10.08 5.09 0.12
N ASP A 373 11.09 4.40 0.64
CA ASP A 373 12.41 4.22 0.04
C ASP A 373 12.93 2.78 0.28
N ASN A 374 13.85 2.30 -0.56
CA ASN A 374 14.38 0.93 -0.50
C ASN A 374 15.57 0.77 0.46
N THR A 375 15.71 1.67 1.44
CA THR A 375 16.82 1.60 2.41
C THR A 375 16.58 0.41 3.35
N SER A 376 17.33 -0.67 3.13
CA SER A 376 17.23 -1.88 3.94
C SER A 376 18.08 -1.76 5.21
N ILE A 377 17.55 -2.29 6.32
CA ILE A 377 18.35 -2.48 7.54
C ILE A 377 19.31 -3.62 7.27
N LEU A 378 20.61 -3.37 7.41
CA LEU A 378 21.64 -4.37 7.23
C LEU A 378 21.45 -5.51 8.24
N GLY A 379 21.23 -6.73 7.75
CA GLY A 379 21.01 -7.89 8.61
C GLY A 379 22.30 -8.31 9.31
N ALA A 380 22.26 -8.44 10.64
CA ALA A 380 23.43 -8.82 11.46
C ALA A 380 23.70 -10.34 11.48
N THR A 381 23.11 -11.12 10.57
CA THR A 381 23.29 -12.58 10.52
C THR A 381 24.48 -12.97 9.64
N PRO A 382 25.31 -13.95 10.05
CA PRO A 382 26.39 -14.50 9.22
C PRO A 382 25.88 -14.95 7.85
N ALA A 383 26.70 -14.76 6.80
CA ALA A 383 26.35 -14.92 5.39
C ALA A 383 25.67 -16.26 5.03
N ALA A 384 25.93 -17.33 5.79
CA ALA A 384 25.34 -18.66 5.59
C ALA A 384 23.80 -18.71 5.77
N ALA A 385 23.20 -17.80 6.53
CA ALA A 385 21.75 -17.80 6.81
C ALA A 385 20.89 -17.09 5.74
N ASN A 386 21.51 -16.41 4.77
CA ASN A 386 20.83 -15.59 3.77
C ASN A 386 20.23 -16.38 2.59
N THR A 387 20.72 -17.60 2.33
CA THR A 387 20.29 -18.41 1.18
C THR A 387 18.89 -19.01 1.35
N LEU A 388 18.46 -19.31 2.59
CA LEU A 388 17.18 -19.96 2.87
C LEU A 388 15.95 -19.04 2.77
N ARG A 389 16.14 -17.71 2.74
CA ARG A 389 15.08 -16.73 3.00
C ARG A 389 14.43 -16.09 1.77
N ARG A 390 14.98 -16.31 0.57
CA ARG A 390 14.46 -15.67 -0.66
C ARG A 390 13.18 -16.29 -1.23
N TYR A 391 12.69 -17.43 -0.72
CA TYR A 391 11.63 -18.20 -1.38
C TYR A 391 10.37 -18.45 -0.54
N ASP A 392 10.11 -17.66 0.51
CA ASP A 392 8.86 -17.77 1.31
C ASP A 392 7.63 -17.31 0.49
N LEU A 393 7.07 -18.25 -0.26
CA LEU A 393 5.80 -18.14 -0.97
C LEU A 393 4.66 -18.19 0.06
N LYS A 394 3.87 -17.12 0.17
CA LYS A 394 2.56 -17.23 0.83
C LYS A 394 1.66 -18.19 0.02
N PRO A 395 0.84 -19.01 0.69
CA PRO A 395 -0.19 -19.79 0.01
C PRO A 395 -1.13 -18.84 -0.73
N VAL A 396 -1.31 -19.06 -2.04
CA VAL A 396 -2.39 -18.44 -2.81
C VAL A 396 -3.64 -19.28 -2.55
N GLU A 397 -4.71 -18.62 -2.10
CA GLU A 397 -6.04 -19.23 -2.00
C GLU A 397 -6.40 -19.93 -3.32
N HIS A 398 -7.02 -21.11 -3.23
CA HIS A 398 -7.51 -21.84 -4.39
C HIS A 398 -8.54 -20.99 -5.12
N ALA A 399 -8.13 -20.34 -6.20
CA ALA A 399 -9.04 -19.99 -7.26
C ALA A 399 -9.36 -21.30 -8.00
N GLU A 400 -10.60 -21.77 -7.89
CA GLU A 400 -11.12 -22.79 -8.80
C GLU A 400 -10.90 -22.29 -10.23
N SER A 401 -10.04 -22.99 -10.97
CA SER A 401 -9.70 -22.65 -12.35
C SER A 401 -10.52 -23.54 -13.26
N GLU A 402 -11.61 -23.01 -13.81
CA GLU A 402 -12.49 -23.64 -14.82
C GLU A 402 -11.83 -23.82 -16.20
N HIS A 403 -10.53 -24.15 -16.26
CA HIS A 403 -9.82 -24.23 -17.54
C HIS A 403 -8.98 -25.50 -17.69
N ASP A 404 -9.10 -26.11 -18.88
CA ASP A 404 -8.55 -27.41 -19.31
C ASP A 404 -7.01 -27.53 -19.33
N TYR A 405 -6.26 -26.56 -18.82
CA TYR A 405 -4.79 -26.60 -18.75
C TYR A 405 -4.24 -27.78 -17.93
N HIS A 406 -5.10 -28.43 -17.14
CA HIS A 406 -4.77 -29.61 -16.34
C HIS A 406 -4.79 -30.93 -17.13
N LEU A 407 -5.34 -30.95 -18.35
CA LEU A 407 -5.53 -32.15 -19.20
C LEU A 407 -4.36 -32.40 -20.17
N CYS A 408 -3.14 -31.97 -19.84
CA CYS A 408 -1.99 -32.11 -20.74
C CYS A 408 -1.63 -33.60 -20.97
N PRO A 409 -1.50 -34.11 -22.21
CA PRO A 409 -1.09 -35.50 -22.46
C PRO A 409 0.39 -35.77 -22.12
N ASN A 410 0.77 -37.05 -22.06
CA ASN A 410 2.10 -37.49 -21.64
C ASN A 410 3.23 -36.93 -22.53
N VAL A 411 4.25 -36.34 -21.91
CA VAL A 411 5.24 -35.46 -22.56
C VAL A 411 6.62 -36.14 -22.75
N ASP A 412 6.66 -37.48 -22.71
CA ASP A 412 7.89 -38.25 -22.58
C ASP A 412 8.66 -38.46 -23.91
N ALA A 413 8.02 -38.22 -25.07
CA ALA A 413 8.65 -38.28 -26.39
C ALA A 413 8.62 -36.93 -27.13
N VAL A 414 9.69 -36.60 -27.86
CA VAL A 414 9.78 -35.37 -28.67
C VAL A 414 8.86 -35.54 -29.88
N SER A 415 7.71 -34.85 -29.87
CA SER A 415 6.81 -34.74 -31.02
C SER A 415 6.36 -33.29 -31.19
N GLU A 416 5.92 -32.92 -32.39
CA GLU A 416 5.28 -31.62 -32.70
C GLU A 416 4.15 -31.25 -31.72
N TYR A 417 3.53 -32.27 -31.11
CA TYR A 417 2.50 -32.11 -30.09
C TYR A 417 3.02 -31.55 -28.77
N LYS A 418 4.25 -31.87 -28.37
CA LYS A 418 4.89 -31.32 -27.15
C LYS A 418 5.12 -29.82 -27.30
N GLU A 419 5.59 -29.41 -28.48
CA GLU A 419 5.79 -28.00 -28.80
C GLU A 419 4.47 -27.23 -28.79
N ALA A 420 3.41 -27.79 -29.36
CA ALA A 420 2.06 -27.22 -29.31
C ALA A 420 1.55 -27.01 -27.87
N ALA A 421 1.75 -27.99 -26.98
CA ALA A 421 1.34 -27.91 -25.58
C ALA A 421 2.15 -26.86 -24.79
N ILE A 422 3.47 -26.80 -25.01
CA ILE A 422 4.34 -25.78 -24.38
C ILE A 422 3.91 -24.38 -24.82
N ASN A 423 3.62 -24.18 -26.11
CA ASN A 423 3.12 -22.91 -26.63
C ASN A 423 1.79 -22.50 -25.99
N TYR A 424 0.88 -23.45 -25.78
CA TYR A 424 -0.39 -23.17 -25.08
C TYR A 424 -0.18 -22.80 -23.61
N ILE A 425 0.69 -23.51 -22.88
CA ILE A 425 1.04 -23.20 -21.49
C ILE A 425 1.76 -21.85 -21.39
N ALA A 426 2.63 -21.53 -22.35
CA ALA A 426 3.32 -20.25 -22.42
C ALA A 426 2.35 -19.08 -22.46
N GLY A 427 1.21 -19.19 -23.17
CA GLY A 427 0.13 -18.20 -23.12
C GLY A 427 -0.45 -17.99 -21.71
N PHE A 428 -0.64 -19.07 -20.94
CA PHE A 428 -1.04 -18.97 -19.53
C PHE A 428 0.04 -18.33 -18.65
N VAL A 429 1.32 -18.66 -18.87
CA VAL A 429 2.46 -18.05 -18.19
C VAL A 429 2.45 -16.53 -18.42
N VAL A 430 2.27 -16.07 -19.66
CA VAL A 430 2.14 -14.65 -20.01
C VAL A 430 0.99 -14.00 -19.25
N LYS A 431 -0.21 -14.63 -19.26
CA LYS A 431 -1.38 -14.12 -18.52
C LYS A 431 -1.07 -13.94 -17.04
N LYS A 432 -0.33 -14.88 -16.42
CA LYS A 432 0.04 -14.82 -15.00
C LYS A 432 1.16 -13.82 -14.69
N ILE A 433 2.10 -13.60 -15.61
CA ILE A 433 3.14 -12.57 -15.45
C ILE A 433 2.50 -11.18 -15.54
N LYS A 434 1.63 -10.92 -16.53
CA LYS A 434 0.91 -9.64 -16.68
C LYS A 434 0.06 -9.27 -15.46
N GLN A 435 -0.46 -10.26 -14.72
CA GLN A 435 -1.19 -10.04 -13.47
C GLN A 435 -0.30 -9.64 -12.27
N LYS A 436 1.02 -9.85 -12.36
CA LYS A 436 1.96 -9.72 -11.23
C LYS A 436 3.08 -8.71 -11.45
N HIS A 437 3.41 -8.41 -12.70
CA HIS A 437 4.53 -7.55 -13.08
C HIS A 437 4.00 -6.26 -13.73
N ASN A 438 4.10 -5.15 -13.00
CA ASN A 438 3.52 -3.85 -13.38
C ASN A 438 4.51 -2.98 -14.18
N CYS A 439 5.06 -3.53 -15.27
CA CYS A 439 5.95 -2.80 -16.19
C CYS A 439 5.43 -2.94 -17.62
N MET A 440 5.06 -1.82 -18.24
CA MET A 440 4.40 -1.79 -19.55
C MET A 440 5.31 -2.30 -20.70
N PRO A 441 6.57 -1.85 -20.84
CA PRO A 441 7.48 -2.40 -21.85
C PRO A 441 7.67 -3.92 -21.72
N CYS A 442 7.80 -4.40 -20.48
CA CYS A 442 7.89 -5.84 -20.22
C CYS A 442 6.60 -6.57 -20.58
N ALA A 443 5.43 -6.00 -20.26
CA ALA A 443 4.14 -6.62 -20.60
C ALA A 443 3.94 -6.76 -22.11
N GLU A 444 4.39 -5.77 -22.89
CA GLU A 444 4.33 -5.77 -24.35
C GLU A 444 5.28 -6.82 -24.94
N ALA A 445 6.53 -6.87 -24.48
CA ALA A 445 7.55 -7.83 -24.93
C ALA A 445 7.22 -9.31 -24.64
N LEU A 446 6.26 -9.59 -23.75
CA LEU A 446 5.78 -10.95 -23.45
C LEU A 446 4.83 -11.51 -24.51
N THR A 447 4.30 -10.68 -25.40
CA THR A 447 3.33 -11.07 -26.43
C THR A 447 3.84 -10.80 -27.83
N SER A 448 3.40 -11.61 -28.79
CA SER A 448 3.73 -11.44 -30.21
C SER A 448 2.48 -11.61 -31.06
N GLU A 449 2.25 -10.65 -31.96
CA GLU A 449 1.16 -10.71 -32.93
C GLU A 449 1.56 -11.47 -34.20
N THR A 450 2.86 -11.56 -34.50
CA THR A 450 3.41 -12.09 -35.76
C THR A 450 3.74 -13.58 -35.71
N THR A 451 4.00 -14.13 -34.53
CA THR A 451 4.46 -15.52 -34.34
C THR A 451 3.54 -16.25 -33.38
N VAL A 452 2.47 -16.86 -33.93
CA VAL A 452 1.49 -17.63 -33.15
C VAL A 452 1.47 -19.08 -33.64
N HIS A 453 1.67 -20.03 -32.72
CA HIS A 453 1.62 -21.46 -33.05
C HIS A 453 0.21 -21.87 -33.54
N PRO A 454 0.07 -22.65 -34.63
CA PRO A 454 -1.24 -23.02 -35.20
C PRO A 454 -2.22 -23.62 -34.20
N PHE A 455 -1.72 -24.40 -33.25
CA PHE A 455 -2.54 -24.98 -32.17
C PHE A 455 -3.20 -23.93 -31.25
N VAL A 456 -2.55 -22.80 -30.98
CA VAL A 456 -3.13 -21.72 -30.18
C VAL A 456 -4.27 -21.03 -30.95
N LEU A 457 -4.10 -20.88 -32.27
CA LEU A 457 -5.16 -20.38 -33.16
C LEU A 457 -6.36 -21.34 -33.22
N LEU A 458 -6.12 -22.65 -33.21
CA LEU A 458 -7.19 -23.66 -33.20
C LEU A 458 -7.99 -23.69 -31.88
N LYS A 459 -7.34 -23.36 -30.75
CA LYS A 459 -7.97 -23.38 -29.41
C LYS A 459 -8.56 -22.05 -28.98
N THR A 460 -8.16 -20.93 -29.60
CA THR A 460 -8.59 -19.61 -29.15
C THR A 460 -10.05 -19.33 -29.49
N ARG A 461 -10.76 -18.71 -28.55
CA ARG A 461 -12.10 -18.12 -28.74
C ARG A 461 -12.07 -16.60 -28.50
N GLY A 462 -10.90 -15.97 -28.71
CA GLY A 462 -10.68 -14.54 -28.53
C GLY A 462 -10.02 -14.12 -27.20
N GLY A 463 -9.84 -15.03 -26.24
CA GLY A 463 -9.32 -14.70 -24.90
C GLY A 463 -7.92 -15.23 -24.54
N LEU A 464 -7.25 -15.98 -25.44
CA LEU A 464 -5.93 -16.56 -25.18
C LEU A 464 -4.81 -15.55 -25.48
N GLN A 465 -3.81 -15.49 -24.60
CA GLN A 465 -2.60 -14.69 -24.85
C GLN A 465 -1.72 -15.38 -25.90
N LYS A 466 -1.14 -14.59 -26.81
CA LYS A 466 -0.19 -15.01 -27.83
C LYS A 466 1.24 -14.79 -27.33
N PRO A 467 1.94 -15.83 -26.81
CA PRO A 467 3.24 -15.64 -26.17
C PRO A 467 4.34 -15.25 -27.17
N SER A 468 5.30 -14.43 -26.74
CA SER A 468 6.46 -14.09 -27.56
C SER A 468 7.48 -15.25 -27.68
N PRO A 469 8.31 -15.27 -28.73
CA PRO A 469 9.35 -16.29 -28.92
C PRO A 469 10.28 -16.43 -27.71
N GLY A 470 10.62 -15.32 -27.05
CA GLY A 470 11.43 -15.32 -25.83
C GLY A 470 10.79 -16.11 -24.68
N ILE A 471 9.48 -15.97 -24.46
CA ILE A 471 8.77 -16.71 -23.41
C ILE A 471 8.64 -18.19 -23.77
N ILE A 472 8.38 -18.50 -25.04
CA ILE A 472 8.33 -19.89 -25.51
C ILE A 472 9.68 -20.57 -25.26
N ALA A 473 10.80 -19.90 -25.58
CA ALA A 473 12.14 -20.41 -25.35
C ALA A 473 12.42 -20.68 -23.85
N VAL A 474 12.01 -19.79 -22.96
CA VAL A 474 12.14 -19.99 -21.49
C VAL A 474 11.30 -21.16 -21.00
N CYS A 475 10.07 -21.33 -21.50
CA CYS A 475 9.21 -22.46 -21.14
C CYS A 475 9.75 -23.79 -21.67
N MET A 476 10.29 -23.81 -22.90
CA MET A 476 10.93 -24.98 -23.48
C MET A 476 12.17 -25.41 -22.68
N GLU A 477 13.04 -24.47 -22.30
CA GLU A 477 14.22 -24.80 -21.51
C GLU A 477 13.83 -25.26 -20.10
N SER A 478 12.82 -24.64 -19.50
CA SER A 478 12.27 -25.10 -18.22
C SER A 478 11.77 -26.54 -18.30
N GLU A 479 11.09 -26.92 -19.39
CA GLU A 479 10.67 -28.31 -19.63
C GLU A 479 11.86 -29.26 -19.84
N ARG A 480 12.92 -28.83 -20.54
CA ARG A 480 14.13 -29.65 -20.71
C ARG A 480 14.81 -29.94 -19.37
N CYS A 481 14.98 -28.92 -18.52
CA CYS A 481 15.49 -29.09 -17.16
C CYS A 481 14.60 -30.03 -16.34
N PHE A 482 13.29 -29.84 -16.41
CA PHE A 482 12.30 -30.67 -15.70
C PHE A 482 12.39 -32.14 -16.13
N GLN A 483 12.50 -32.39 -17.44
CA GLN A 483 12.63 -33.73 -18.03
C GLN A 483 13.95 -34.40 -17.68
N ARG A 484 15.06 -33.66 -17.67
CA ARG A 484 16.38 -34.17 -17.26
C ARG A 484 16.31 -34.72 -15.83
N ILE A 485 15.67 -33.99 -14.92
CA ILE A 485 15.51 -34.41 -13.51
C ILE A 485 14.63 -35.66 -13.41
N LEU A 486 13.52 -35.73 -14.14
CA LEU A 486 12.65 -36.92 -14.15
C LEU A 486 13.39 -38.17 -14.67
N ARG A 487 14.23 -38.02 -15.70
CA ARG A 487 15.06 -39.13 -16.23
C ARG A 487 16.10 -39.60 -15.22
N THR A 488 16.78 -38.67 -14.54
CA THR A 488 17.81 -38.99 -13.54
C THR A 488 17.22 -39.61 -12.26
N THR A 489 15.95 -39.38 -11.98
CA THR A 489 15.27 -39.85 -10.75
C THR A 489 14.30 -41.02 -11.02
N SER A 490 14.46 -41.72 -12.14
CA SER A 490 13.64 -42.88 -12.53
C SER A 490 12.13 -42.60 -12.50
N GLY A 491 11.72 -41.41 -12.95
CA GLY A 491 10.32 -40.97 -13.03
C GLY A 491 9.72 -40.46 -11.71
N LYS A 492 10.47 -40.42 -10.61
CA LYS A 492 10.03 -39.86 -9.32
C LYS A 492 10.54 -38.42 -9.17
N LEU A 493 9.76 -37.54 -8.54
CA LEU A 493 10.24 -36.18 -8.24
C LEU A 493 11.11 -36.19 -6.97
N PRO A 494 12.19 -35.37 -6.90
CA PRO A 494 12.98 -35.22 -5.69
C PRO A 494 12.12 -34.78 -4.50
N GLN A 495 12.26 -35.45 -3.35
CA GLN A 495 11.59 -35.02 -2.12
C GLN A 495 12.41 -33.91 -1.45
N GLY A 496 11.89 -32.67 -1.48
CA GLY A 496 12.53 -31.53 -0.83
C GLY A 496 12.03 -30.17 -1.33
N HIS A 497 12.25 -29.13 -0.52
CA HIS A 497 12.01 -27.74 -0.93
C HIS A 497 13.15 -27.25 -1.83
N GLY A 498 12.83 -26.58 -2.94
CA GLY A 498 13.82 -25.88 -3.77
C GLY A 498 13.99 -26.36 -5.22
N LEU A 499 13.28 -27.41 -5.65
CA LEU A 499 13.34 -27.93 -7.03
C LEU A 499 13.06 -26.84 -8.09
N THR A 500 12.01 -26.05 -7.88
CA THR A 500 11.64 -24.95 -8.78
C THR A 500 12.75 -23.90 -8.86
N SER A 501 13.35 -23.53 -7.73
CA SER A 501 14.47 -22.59 -7.68
C SER A 501 15.71 -23.13 -8.38
N ALA A 502 15.99 -24.44 -8.28
CA ALA A 502 17.11 -25.07 -8.97
C ALA A 502 16.93 -25.04 -10.50
N ILE A 503 15.74 -25.39 -10.98
CA ILE A 503 15.40 -25.31 -12.41
C ILE A 503 15.48 -23.86 -12.90
N THR A 504 14.90 -22.92 -12.14
CA THR A 504 14.92 -21.50 -12.51
C THR A 504 16.34 -20.94 -12.60
N ASN A 505 17.26 -21.34 -11.71
CA ASN A 505 18.67 -20.95 -11.80
C ASN A 505 19.35 -21.53 -13.04
N GLN A 506 19.11 -22.81 -13.38
CA GLN A 506 19.66 -23.42 -14.59
C GLN A 506 19.15 -22.73 -15.87
N VAL A 507 17.86 -22.44 -15.94
CA VAL A 507 17.25 -21.74 -17.07
C VAL A 507 17.82 -20.33 -17.21
N LEU A 508 18.05 -19.64 -16.10
CA LEU A 508 18.69 -18.32 -16.09
C LEU A 508 20.12 -18.37 -16.64
N MET A 509 20.92 -19.37 -16.22
CA MET A 509 22.28 -19.54 -16.74
C MET A 509 22.29 -19.85 -18.24
N TYR A 510 21.38 -20.70 -18.72
CA TYR A 510 21.22 -20.97 -20.16
C TYR A 510 20.80 -19.74 -20.97
N SER A 511 20.07 -18.82 -20.34
CA SER A 511 19.52 -17.63 -20.97
C SER A 511 20.48 -16.44 -20.95
N ALA A 512 21.61 -16.52 -20.25
CA ALA A 512 22.52 -15.39 -20.04
C ALA A 512 23.13 -14.86 -21.35
N ASP A 513 23.45 -15.74 -22.29
CA ASP A 513 24.08 -15.38 -23.57
C ASP A 513 23.08 -15.26 -24.73
N LYS A 514 21.77 -15.28 -24.43
CA LYS A 514 20.71 -15.28 -25.45
C LYS A 514 19.93 -13.98 -25.45
N VAL A 515 19.71 -13.42 -26.64
CA VAL A 515 18.81 -12.28 -26.82
C VAL A 515 17.36 -12.76 -26.84
N LEU A 516 16.78 -12.97 -25.65
CA LEU A 516 15.41 -13.47 -25.51
C LEU A 516 14.34 -12.41 -25.79
N PHE A 517 14.63 -11.14 -25.46
CA PHE A 517 13.72 -10.01 -25.64
C PHE A 517 14.48 -8.86 -26.30
N PRO A 518 14.61 -8.86 -27.64
CA PRO A 518 15.34 -7.81 -28.38
C PRO A 518 14.79 -6.41 -28.09
N GLU A 519 13.46 -6.30 -28.00
CA GLU A 519 12.74 -5.04 -27.70
C GLU A 519 13.09 -4.43 -26.34
N LEU A 520 13.63 -5.25 -25.41
CA LEU A 520 14.00 -4.80 -24.08
C LEU A 520 15.50 -4.48 -23.96
N HIS A 521 16.26 -4.52 -25.06
CA HIS A 521 17.71 -4.28 -24.99
C HIS A 521 18.05 -2.92 -24.37
N PHE A 522 17.41 -1.84 -24.83
CA PHE A 522 17.59 -0.50 -24.23
C PHE A 522 16.95 -0.39 -22.83
N HIS A 523 15.78 -1.00 -22.61
CA HIS A 523 15.09 -1.07 -21.31
C HIS A 523 15.92 -1.77 -20.22
N THR A 524 16.77 -2.74 -20.58
CA THR A 524 17.68 -3.38 -19.61
C THR A 524 18.74 -2.43 -19.06
N PHE A 525 19.13 -1.39 -19.81
CA PHE A 525 20.07 -0.36 -19.36
C PHE A 525 19.38 0.77 -18.55
N GLU A 526 18.05 0.84 -18.57
CA GLU A 526 17.24 1.74 -17.74
C GLU A 526 16.98 1.17 -16.34
N THR A 527 17.36 -0.09 -16.12
CA THR A 527 17.21 -0.85 -14.86
C THR A 527 18.57 -1.12 -14.20
N THR A 528 18.62 -1.28 -12.89
CA THR A 528 19.87 -1.66 -12.18
C THR A 528 20.25 -3.11 -12.51
N VAL A 529 21.53 -3.48 -12.37
CA VAL A 529 22.02 -4.85 -12.65
C VAL A 529 21.28 -5.93 -11.82
N GLU A 530 20.85 -5.55 -10.61
CA GLU A 530 20.13 -6.39 -9.66
C GLU A 530 18.63 -6.50 -9.98
N ASP A 531 18.07 -5.48 -10.66
CA ASP A 531 16.69 -5.41 -11.17
C ASP A 531 16.63 -5.58 -12.69
N ASN A 532 17.55 -6.34 -13.30
CA ASN A 532 17.48 -6.63 -14.73
C ASN A 532 16.13 -7.29 -15.04
N HIS A 533 15.24 -6.52 -15.67
CA HIS A 533 13.87 -6.94 -15.90
C HIS A 533 13.80 -8.20 -16.77
N VAL A 534 14.75 -8.41 -17.69
CA VAL A 534 14.84 -9.65 -18.46
C VAL A 534 15.13 -10.84 -17.53
N HIS A 535 16.05 -10.72 -16.58
CA HIS A 535 16.29 -11.77 -15.58
C HIS A 535 15.07 -12.03 -14.70
N VAL A 536 14.32 -10.99 -14.33
CA VAL A 536 13.07 -11.11 -13.56
C VAL A 536 12.01 -11.86 -14.38
N LEU A 537 11.82 -11.50 -15.65
CA LEU A 537 10.87 -12.15 -16.55
C LEU A 537 11.22 -13.63 -16.77
N VAL A 538 12.49 -13.95 -17.01
CA VAL A 538 12.97 -15.34 -17.15
C VAL A 538 12.70 -16.14 -15.87
N LYS A 539 13.00 -15.57 -14.70
CA LYS A 539 12.72 -16.22 -13.41
C LYS A 539 11.23 -16.45 -13.17
N MET A 540 10.40 -15.45 -13.43
CA MET A 540 8.94 -15.56 -13.25
C MET A 540 8.32 -16.59 -14.21
N ALA A 541 8.72 -16.57 -15.48
CA ALA A 541 8.23 -17.51 -16.49
C ALA A 541 8.61 -18.95 -16.15
N SER A 542 9.88 -19.21 -15.84
CA SER A 542 10.37 -20.54 -15.45
C SER A 542 9.65 -21.06 -14.21
N PHE A 543 9.48 -20.21 -13.19
CA PHE A 543 8.82 -20.58 -11.94
C PHE A 543 7.34 -20.94 -12.15
N ILE A 544 6.58 -20.12 -12.90
CA ILE A 544 5.16 -20.37 -13.17
C ILE A 544 5.00 -21.66 -14.00
N TYR A 545 5.84 -21.86 -15.01
CA TYR A 545 5.84 -23.07 -15.83
C TYR A 545 6.08 -24.33 -14.99
N CYS A 546 7.12 -24.32 -14.14
CA CYS A 546 7.42 -25.46 -13.24
C CYS A 546 6.25 -25.76 -12.30
N LYS A 547 5.55 -24.75 -11.78
CA LYS A 547 4.38 -24.95 -10.93
C LYS A 547 3.25 -25.67 -11.69
N VAL A 548 2.95 -25.25 -12.92
CA VAL A 548 1.95 -25.92 -13.78
C VAL A 548 2.32 -27.38 -14.01
N ARG A 549 3.60 -27.67 -14.29
CA ARG A 549 4.09 -29.04 -14.53
C ARG A 549 4.01 -29.92 -13.29
N MET A 550 4.36 -29.40 -12.11
CA MET A 550 4.22 -30.14 -10.86
C MET A 550 2.75 -30.48 -10.55
N HIS A 551 1.82 -29.54 -10.76
CA HIS A 551 0.39 -29.82 -10.59
C HIS A 551 -0.10 -30.90 -11.55
N HIS A 552 0.34 -30.86 -12.81
CA HIS A 552 -0.01 -31.89 -13.78
C HIS A 552 0.52 -33.28 -13.38
N LEU A 553 1.77 -33.38 -12.90
CA LEU A 553 2.33 -34.64 -12.44
C LEU A 553 1.65 -35.16 -11.17
N ALA A 554 1.39 -34.30 -10.21
CA ALA A 554 0.65 -34.66 -9.00
C ALA A 554 -0.74 -35.21 -9.36
N ARG A 555 -1.43 -34.58 -10.33
CA ARG A 555 -2.70 -35.08 -10.84
C ARG A 555 -2.56 -36.44 -11.53
N ARG A 556 -1.53 -36.66 -12.35
CA ARG A 556 -1.29 -37.98 -12.99
C ARG A 556 -1.01 -39.09 -11.97
N GLU A 557 -0.21 -38.81 -10.95
CA GLU A 557 0.03 -39.77 -9.88
C GLU A 557 -1.25 -40.04 -9.09
N THR A 558 -2.08 -39.01 -8.88
CA THR A 558 -3.42 -39.18 -8.30
C THR A 558 -4.28 -40.08 -9.20
N GLU A 559 -4.34 -39.81 -10.50
CA GLU A 559 -5.10 -40.60 -11.50
C GLU A 559 -4.64 -42.06 -11.57
N LYS A 560 -3.33 -42.33 -11.47
CA LYS A 560 -2.77 -43.69 -11.39
C LYS A 560 -3.17 -44.41 -10.10
N MET A 561 -3.18 -43.69 -8.97
CA MET A 561 -3.57 -44.23 -7.66
C MET A 561 -5.08 -44.52 -7.60
N THR A 562 -5.90 -43.74 -8.31
CA THR A 562 -7.37 -43.78 -8.22
C THR A 562 -8.09 -44.65 -9.26
N LYS A 563 -7.41 -45.61 -9.95
CA LYS A 563 -7.96 -46.52 -11.01
C LYS A 563 -9.45 -46.33 -11.39
N ASP A 564 -9.68 -45.89 -12.64
CA ASP A 564 -10.97 -45.86 -13.36
C ASP A 564 -12.20 -45.45 -12.54
N ILE A 565 -12.23 -44.20 -12.07
CA ILE A 565 -13.50 -43.57 -11.72
C ILE A 565 -14.17 -43.10 -13.01
N VAL A 566 -14.93 -44.02 -13.61
CA VAL A 566 -15.88 -43.84 -14.73
C VAL A 566 -16.70 -42.54 -14.61
N ARG A 567 -16.91 -42.05 -13.39
CA ARG A 567 -17.69 -40.84 -13.07
C ARG A 567 -17.16 -39.54 -13.68
N HIS A 568 -15.87 -39.43 -14.04
CA HIS A 568 -15.34 -38.22 -14.68
C HIS A 568 -15.38 -38.24 -16.22
N GLN A 569 -15.47 -39.41 -16.86
CA GLN A 569 -15.57 -39.51 -18.33
C GLN A 569 -17.00 -39.24 -18.83
N PHE A 570 -18.04 -39.48 -18.03
CA PHE A 570 -19.44 -39.43 -18.47
C PHE A 570 -20.21 -38.15 -18.09
N THR A 571 -19.56 -37.11 -17.55
CA THR A 571 -20.27 -35.86 -17.19
C THR A 571 -20.88 -35.11 -18.39
N LYS A 572 -20.47 -35.41 -19.62
CA LYS A 572 -21.09 -34.84 -20.84
C LYS A 572 -22.09 -35.74 -21.56
N LEU A 573 -22.20 -37.03 -21.19
CA LEU A 573 -23.08 -38.00 -21.85
C LEU A 573 -24.42 -38.20 -21.12
N ILE A 574 -24.49 -37.88 -19.82
CA ILE A 574 -25.69 -38.10 -18.98
C ILE A 574 -26.78 -37.02 -19.19
N HIS A 575 -26.54 -36.01 -20.03
CA HIS A 575 -27.57 -34.98 -20.30
C HIS A 575 -28.70 -35.43 -21.24
N PHE A 576 -28.61 -36.60 -21.90
CA PHE A 576 -29.59 -37.03 -22.91
C PHE A 576 -30.21 -38.41 -22.67
N HIS A 577 -30.42 -38.83 -21.41
CA HIS A 577 -31.05 -40.14 -21.16
C HIS A 577 -32.45 -40.10 -20.51
N HIS A 578 -33.12 -38.94 -20.49
CA HIS A 578 -34.54 -38.82 -20.09
C HIS A 578 -35.28 -37.69 -20.83
N GLN A 579 -35.27 -37.72 -22.18
CA GLN A 579 -36.29 -37.04 -22.99
C GLN A 579 -37.01 -38.06 -23.85
#